data_AF-A0A7R9MBS0-F1
#
_entry.id   AF-A0A7R9MBS0-F1
#
_cell.length_a   1.000
_cell.length_b   1.000
_cell.length_c   1.000
_cell.angle_alpha   90.00
_cell.angle_beta   90.00
_cell.angle_gamma   90.00
#
_symmetry.space_group_name_H-M   'P 1'
#
loop_
_entity.id
_entity.type
_entity.pdbx_description
1 polymer ?
#
loop_
_entity_poly.entity_id
_entity_poly.type
_entity_poly.pdbx_seq_one_letter_code
_entity_poly.pdbx_strand_id
1 'polypeptide(L)' 'SYTTDDLVFDWETETPLAVDESIELPQHDLIDKHVGDCTQVYSSGNFTCVQVLFTIKRRLVIT' A
#
# COMPACT_ATOMS: atom_id res chain seq x y z
N SER A 1 -18.33 4.50 12.27
CA SER A 1 -17.28 4.73 11.26
C SER A 1 -17.14 6.22 11.08
N TYR A 2 -15.93 6.72 10.87
CA TYR A 2 -15.64 8.14 10.68
C TYR A 2 -15.56 8.45 9.19
N THR A 3 -16.32 9.44 8.74
CA THR A 3 -16.21 9.88 7.34
C THR A 3 -14.94 10.73 7.18
N THR A 4 -14.66 11.14 5.94
CA THR A 4 -13.57 12.09 5.64
C THR A 4 -13.72 13.44 6.37
N ASP A 5 -14.91 13.77 6.86
CA ASP A 5 -15.15 15.02 7.60
C ASP A 5 -14.72 14.92 9.06
N ASP A 6 -14.72 13.71 9.62
CA ASP A 6 -14.35 13.44 11.02
C ASP A 6 -12.87 13.08 11.16
N LEU A 7 -12.30 12.41 10.15
CA LEU A 7 -10.97 11.82 10.21
C LEU A 7 -10.32 11.72 8.82
N VAL A 8 -9.08 12.19 8.73
CA VAL A 8 -8.23 12.10 7.53
C VAL A 8 -6.95 11.36 7.88
N PHE A 9 -6.57 10.41 7.03
CA PHE A 9 -5.28 9.73 7.10
C PHE A 9 -4.30 10.40 6.15
N ASP A 10 -3.06 10.55 6.62
CA ASP A 10 -1.97 11.10 5.83
C ASP A 10 -0.71 10.29 6.09
N TRP A 11 0.18 10.26 5.10
CA TRP A 11 1.44 9.55 5.17
C TRP A 11 2.48 10.39 5.90
N GLU A 12 3.37 9.70 6.63
CA GLU A 12 4.55 10.37 7.18
C GLU A 12 5.47 10.85 6.03
N THR A 13 6.05 12.03 6.18
CA THR A 13 6.76 12.72 5.10
C THR A 13 8.16 12.18 4.79
N GLU A 14 8.88 11.66 5.78
CA GLU A 14 10.27 11.23 5.62
C GLU A 14 10.38 9.76 5.21
N THR A 15 9.69 8.86 5.91
CA THR A 15 9.75 7.42 5.65
C THR A 15 8.39 6.78 5.94
N PRO A 16 7.38 6.99 5.06
CA PRO A 16 6.05 6.43 5.25
C PRO A 16 6.00 4.90 5.10
N LEU A 17 7.00 4.32 4.43
CA LEU A 17 7.09 2.89 4.18
C LEU A 17 8.55 2.42 4.15
N ALA A 18 9.00 1.80 5.25
CA ALA A 18 10.26 1.06 5.28
C ALA A 18 10.05 -0.39 4.83
N VAL A 19 10.99 -0.92 4.06
CA VAL A 19 11.05 -2.35 3.71
C VAL A 19 12.43 -2.82 4.11
N ASP A 20 12.49 -3.96 4.81
CA ASP A 20 13.74 -4.54 5.28
C ASP A 20 14.63 -4.95 4.08
N GLU A 21 15.92 -4.62 4.12
CA GLU A 21 16.85 -4.95 3.04
C GLU A 21 17.08 -6.47 2.90
N SER A 22 16.86 -7.23 3.97
CA SER A 22 16.96 -8.69 3.99
C SER A 22 15.68 -9.39 3.55
N ILE A 23 14.66 -8.64 3.09
CA ILE A 23 13.41 -9.24 2.66
C ILE A 23 13.62 -10.13 1.42
N GLU A 24 13.38 -11.42 1.60
CA GLU A 24 13.36 -12.38 0.50
C GLU A 24 12.00 -13.06 0.40
N LEU A 25 11.41 -13.01 -0.80
CA LEU A 25 10.17 -13.71 -1.08
C LEU A 25 10.50 -15.03 -1.81
N PRO A 26 9.95 -16.18 -1.37
CA PRO A 26 10.35 -17.50 -1.89
C PRO A 26 10.20 -17.69 -3.41
N GLN A 27 9.16 -17.12 -4.02
CA GLN A 27 8.84 -17.29 -5.44
C GLN A 27 8.76 -15.97 -6.22
N HIS A 28 9.06 -14.84 -5.57
CA HIS A 28 8.81 -13.52 -6.12
C HIS A 28 9.96 -12.57 -5.86
N ASP A 29 10.02 -11.51 -6.67
CA ASP A 29 10.89 -10.36 -6.44
C ASP A 29 10.00 -9.14 -6.21
N LEU A 30 10.26 -8.42 -5.11
CA LEU A 30 9.70 -7.08 -4.92
C LEU A 30 10.48 -6.12 -5.83
N ILE A 31 9.83 -5.62 -6.87
CA ILE A 31 10.46 -4.75 -7.87
C ILE A 31 10.36 -3.29 -7.46
N ASP A 32 9.20 -2.89 -6.94
CA ASP A 32 8.90 -1.50 -6.65
C ASP A 32 7.82 -1.38 -5.57
N LYS A 33 7.82 -0.24 -4.87
CA LYS A 33 6.85 0.08 -3.83
C LYS A 33 6.49 1.56 -3.88
N HIS A 34 5.20 1.87 -3.75
CA HIS A 34 4.69 3.24 -3.68
C HIS A 34 3.64 3.36 -2.58
N VAL A 35 3.65 4.47 -1.86
CA VAL A 35 2.53 4.87 -1.01
C VAL A 35 1.62 5.80 -1.80
N GLY A 36 0.33 5.80 -1.48
CA GLY A 36 -0.61 6.72 -2.09
C GLY A 36 -1.91 6.82 -1.30
N ASP A 37 -2.72 7.78 -1.70
CA ASP A 37 -3.99 8.09 -1.06
C ASP A 37 -5.15 7.45 -1.81
N CYS A 38 -6.19 7.10 -1.07
CA CYS A 38 -7.43 6.57 -1.62
C CYS A 38 -8.64 7.14 -0.87
N THR A 39 -9.83 6.97 -1.43
CA THR A 39 -11.08 7.27 -0.75
C THR A 39 -12.09 6.21 -1.12
N GLN A 40 -12.72 5.62 -0.10
CA GLN A 40 -13.77 4.63 -0.31
C GLN A 40 -15.13 5.33 -0.33
N VAL A 41 -15.86 5.17 -1.43
CA VAL A 41 -17.16 5.80 -1.65
C VAL A 41 -18.26 4.74 -1.49
N TYR A 42 -19.06 4.86 -0.44
CA TYR A 42 -20.22 4.00 -0.19
C TYR A 42 -21.50 4.84 -0.14
N SER A 43 -22.66 4.18 -0.23
CA SER A 43 -23.96 4.85 -0.06
C SER A 43 -24.13 5.49 1.32
N SER A 44 -23.38 5.02 2.33
CA SER A 44 -23.35 5.55 3.69
C SER A 44 -22.37 6.71 3.88
N GLY A 45 -21.55 7.07 2.88
CA GLY A 45 -20.60 8.18 2.95
C GLY A 45 -19.23 7.88 2.33
N ASN A 46 -18.34 8.87 2.42
CA ASN A 46 -16.96 8.78 1.98
C ASN A 46 -16.04 8.52 3.18
N PHE A 47 -15.09 7.59 3.01
CA PHE A 47 -14.19 7.16 4.07
C PHE A 47 -12.73 7.33 3.66
N THR A 48 -11.94 7.90 4.56
CA THR A 48 -10.49 8.09 4.37
C THR A 48 -9.79 6.74 4.19
N CYS A 49 -8.80 6.70 3.30
CA CYS A 49 -8.08 5.49 2.94
C CYS A 49 -6.66 5.85 2.54
N VAL A 50 -5.70 5.03 2.96
CA VAL A 50 -4.32 5.08 2.49
C VAL A 50 -3.97 3.70 1.93
N GLN A 51 -3.14 3.67 0.90
CA GLN A 51 -2.78 2.42 0.21
C GLN A 51 -1.29 2.33 -0.09
N VAL A 52 -0.82 1.09 -0.13
CA VAL A 52 0.54 0.76 -0.58
C VAL A 52 0.43 -0.11 -1.82
N LEU A 53 1.15 0.26 -2.86
CA LEU A 53 1.22 -0.48 -4.12
C LEU A 53 2.58 -1.16 -4.20
N PHE A 54 2.57 -2.49 -4.28
CA PHE A 54 3.78 -3.28 -4.51
C PHE A 54 3.76 -3.85 -5.93
N THR A 55 4.84 -3.63 -6.67
CA THR A 55 5.07 -4.33 -7.94
C THR A 55 5.87 -5.58 -7.65
N ILE A 56 5.26 -6.75 -7.89
CA ILE A 56 5.84 -8.04 -7.57
C ILE A 56 6.04 -8.85 -8.86
N LYS A 57 7.28 -9.27 -9.13
CA LYS A 57 7.61 -10.14 -10.26
C LYS A 57 7.64 -11.59 -9.82
N ARG A 58 6.95 -12.46 -10.54
CA ARG A 58 6.98 -13.91 -10.29
C ARG A 58 8.23 -14.54 -10.90
N ARG A 59 8.92 -15.37 -10.13
CA ARG A 59 9.99 -16.25 -10.62
C ARG A 59 9.35 -17.50 -11.23
N LEU A 60 9.63 -17.77 -12.51
CA LEU A 60 9.20 -18.99 -13.16
C LEU A 60 10.37 -19.96 -13.18
N VAL A 61 10.21 -21.10 -12.50
CA VAL A 61 11.10 -22.25 -12.68
C VAL A 61 10.50 -23.07 -13.81
N ILE A 62 11.19 -23.15 -14.95
CA ILE A 62 10.86 -24.09 -16.01
C ILE A 62 11.74 -25.32 -15.74
N THR A 63 11.11 -26.42 -15.34
CA THR A 63 11.75 -27.74 -15.14
C THR A 63 11.80 -28.50 -16.45
#